data_AF-A0A2S5R191-F1
#
_entry.id   AF-A0A2S5R191-F1
#
_cell.length_a   1.000
_cell.length_b   1.000
_cell.length_c   1.000
_cell.angle_alpha   90.00
_cell.angle_beta   90.00
_cell.angle_gamma   90.00
#
_symmetry.space_group_name_H-M   'P 1'
#
loop_
_entity.id
_entity.type
_entity.pdbx_description
1 polymer ?
#
loop_
_entity_poly.entity_id
_entity_poly.type
_entity_poly.pdbx_seq_one_letter_code
_entity_poly.pdbx_strand_id
1 'polypeptide(L)'
;MKKLVAVLVGLLCSSAVWASEEASVFGPIGQQEIVTEHVDYSLNIEEKKGWVTLGGLSKHDGKRIDTGEDYNEFNPGLGYEHPVDENWSVSAGVFQNSHAKASFYVAAFRQLFGTQQYRFGVSGGLFTGYEYASVVPSLMPTFMYEKDRWGLNFFYAPSIKRDGKKVSNNTVIVQLKVRF
;
A
#
# COMPACT_ATOMS: atom_id res chain seq x y z
N MET A 1 -17.07 -13.25 -19.91
CA MET A 1 -15.95 -12.84 -19.02
C MET A 1 -16.24 -11.48 -18.40
N LYS A 2 -17.18 -11.42 -17.45
CA LYS A 2 -17.59 -10.19 -16.75
C LYS A 2 -18.04 -10.64 -15.36
N LYS A 3 -17.11 -10.83 -14.43
CA LYS A 3 -17.31 -11.12 -12.99
C LYS A 3 -15.95 -11.44 -12.37
N LEU A 4 -15.03 -10.47 -12.35
CA LEU A 4 -13.78 -10.58 -11.57
C LEU A 4 -13.18 -9.19 -11.31
N VAL A 5 -13.98 -8.27 -10.80
CA VAL A 5 -13.52 -6.92 -10.37
C VAL A 5 -14.05 -6.52 -8.99
N ALA A 6 -14.94 -7.31 -8.35
CA ALA A 6 -15.66 -6.87 -7.14
C ALA A 6 -15.17 -7.47 -5.81
N VAL A 7 -14.05 -8.21 -5.74
CA VAL A 7 -13.69 -8.95 -4.51
C VAL A 7 -12.69 -8.23 -3.61
N LEU A 8 -12.07 -7.12 -4.04
CA LEU A 8 -11.06 -6.43 -3.21
C LEU A 8 -11.54 -5.20 -2.42
N VAL A 9 -12.82 -4.84 -2.49
CA VAL A 9 -13.38 -3.67 -1.76
C VAL A 9 -14.29 -4.09 -0.58
N GLY A 10 -14.67 -5.37 -0.47
CA GLY A 10 -15.72 -5.83 0.45
C GLY A 10 -15.32 -6.25 1.86
N LEU A 11 -14.03 -6.17 2.25
CA LEU A 11 -13.54 -6.77 3.51
C LEU A 11 -13.14 -5.76 4.61
N LEU A 12 -13.50 -4.48 4.48
CA LEU A 12 -13.15 -3.42 5.44
C LEU A 12 -14.32 -2.89 6.31
N CYS A 13 -15.47 -3.55 6.37
CA CYS A 13 -16.65 -3.01 7.08
C CYS A 13 -17.45 -4.00 7.96
N SER A 14 -16.80 -5.00 8.56
CA SER A 14 -17.51 -5.95 9.44
C SER A 14 -16.79 -6.14 10.76
N SER A 15 -16.79 -5.09 11.58
CA SER A 15 -16.56 -5.20 13.01
C SER A 15 -17.18 -4.01 13.75
N ALA A 16 -18.51 -3.96 13.83
CA ALA A 16 -19.19 -3.21 14.88
C ALA A 16 -20.63 -3.72 15.05
N VAL A 17 -21.02 -3.87 16.32
CA VAL A 17 -22.38 -4.05 16.84
C VAL A 17 -22.89 -5.49 16.88
N TRP A 18 -22.45 -6.21 17.91
CA TRP A 18 -23.34 -7.06 18.69
C TRP A 18 -23.86 -6.20 19.85
N ALA A 19 -25.16 -5.88 19.84
CA ALA A 19 -25.87 -5.39 21.02
C ALA A 19 -27.11 -6.26 21.17
N SER A 20 -27.20 -6.92 22.33
CA SER A 20 -28.24 -7.85 22.73
C SER A 20 -29.60 -7.16 22.89
N GLU A 21 -30.63 -7.72 22.27
CA GLU A 21 -32.03 -7.45 22.59
C GLU A 21 -32.53 -8.49 23.60
N GLU A 22 -32.91 -8.07 24.81
CA GLU A 22 -33.99 -8.70 25.58
C GLU A 22 -34.79 -7.63 26.38
N ALA A 23 -35.95 -7.31 25.80
CA ALA A 23 -37.29 -7.12 26.39
C ALA A 23 -37.50 -6.63 27.86
N SER A 24 -38.08 -5.44 27.94
CA SER A 24 -39.31 -5.05 28.67
C SER A 24 -39.49 -5.31 30.17
N VAL A 25 -39.61 -4.21 30.94
CA VAL A 25 -40.50 -4.11 32.12
C VAL A 25 -41.24 -2.77 32.05
N PHE A 26 -42.58 -2.82 31.98
CA PHE A 26 -43.46 -1.65 32.02
C PHE A 26 -43.55 -1.06 33.44
N GLY A 27 -43.38 0.27 33.55
CA GLY A 27 -43.67 1.08 34.74
C GLY A 27 -44.52 2.30 34.38
N PRO A 28 -45.25 2.92 35.33
CA PRO A 28 -46.31 3.88 35.04
C PRO A 28 -45.79 5.21 34.49
N ILE A 29 -46.62 5.82 33.63
CA ILE A 29 -46.37 7.04 32.85
C ILE A 29 -46.26 8.24 33.79
N GLY A 30 -45.03 8.63 34.12
CA GLY A 30 -44.69 9.97 34.61
C GLY A 30 -44.12 10.80 33.46
N GLN A 31 -44.44 12.10 33.41
CA GLN A 31 -43.84 13.05 32.47
C GLN A 31 -42.31 13.01 32.59
N GLN A 32 -41.64 12.26 31.72
CA GLN A 32 -40.21 12.41 31.49
C GLN A 32 -40.04 13.55 30.49
N GLU A 33 -39.37 14.62 30.92
CA GLU A 33 -38.79 15.59 29.99
C GLU A 33 -37.96 14.81 28.97
N ILE A 34 -38.30 15.00 27.69
CA ILE A 34 -37.48 14.50 26.59
C ILE A 34 -36.21 15.36 26.60
N VAL A 35 -35.24 14.96 27.42
CA VAL A 35 -33.87 15.47 27.33
C VAL A 35 -33.34 14.98 25.98
N THR A 36 -33.40 15.87 24.99
CA THR A 36 -32.81 15.59 23.69
C THR A 36 -31.30 15.76 23.87
N GLU A 37 -30.62 14.68 24.24
CA GLU A 37 -29.16 14.65 24.17
C GLU A 37 -28.78 14.84 22.70
N HIS A 38 -28.29 16.04 22.36
CA HIS A 38 -27.55 16.25 21.14
C HIS A 38 -26.23 15.49 21.28
N VAL A 39 -26.24 14.22 20.85
CA VAL A 39 -25.01 13.45 20.68
C VAL A 39 -24.29 14.03 19.48
N ASP A 40 -23.31 14.88 19.76
CA ASP A 40 -22.37 15.36 18.74
C ASP A 40 -21.52 14.19 18.26
N TYR A 41 -21.94 13.57 17.15
CA TYR A 41 -21.11 12.64 16.39
C TYR A 41 -20.00 13.43 15.67
N SER A 42 -19.09 14.03 16.43
CA SER A 42 -17.84 14.55 15.88
C SER A 42 -16.97 13.36 15.47
N LEU A 43 -16.96 13.06 14.18
CA LEU A 43 -15.97 12.16 13.61
C LEU A 43 -14.60 12.81 13.81
N ASN A 44 -13.88 12.39 14.85
CA ASN A 44 -12.47 12.69 15.03
C ASN A 44 -11.67 11.95 13.94
N ILE A 45 -11.70 12.47 12.71
CA ILE A 45 -10.81 12.04 11.65
C ILE A 45 -9.48 12.70 11.94
N GLU A 46 -8.60 11.99 12.65
CA GLU A 46 -7.19 12.38 12.74
C GLU A 46 -6.63 12.39 11.31
N GLU A 47 -6.30 13.57 10.80
CA GLU A 47 -5.79 13.75 9.44
C GLU A 47 -4.40 13.09 9.33
N LYS A 48 -4.35 11.87 8.81
CA LYS A 48 -3.08 11.20 8.58
C LYS A 48 -2.42 11.78 7.33
N LYS A 49 -1.39 12.59 7.56
CA LYS A 49 -0.56 13.17 6.52
C LYS A 49 0.06 12.09 5.64
N GLY A 50 -0.12 12.25 4.33
CA GLY A 50 0.44 11.34 3.33
C GLY A 50 1.88 11.70 2.96
N TRP A 51 2.40 10.92 2.01
CA TRP A 51 3.75 11.08 1.49
C TRP A 51 3.70 11.26 -0.03
N VAL A 52 4.50 12.19 -0.54
CA VAL A 52 4.90 12.17 -1.94
C VAL A 52 6.09 11.22 -2.06
N THR A 53 6.00 10.24 -2.96
CA THR A 53 7.09 9.32 -3.25
C THR A 53 7.77 9.75 -4.53
N LEU A 54 9.09 9.85 -4.48
CA LEU A 54 9.93 10.12 -5.65
C LEU A 54 10.62 8.81 -6.05
N GLY A 55 10.48 8.47 -7.33
CA GLY A 55 10.99 7.24 -7.93
C GLY A 55 12.48 7.02 -7.66
N GLY A 56 12.87 5.75 -7.73
CA GLY A 56 14.00 5.22 -6.99
C GLY A 56 15.25 4.89 -7.79
N LEU A 57 16.29 4.48 -7.06
CA LEU A 57 17.43 3.77 -7.62
C LEU A 57 17.18 2.27 -7.48
N SER A 58 17.62 1.48 -8.46
CA SER A 58 17.58 0.03 -8.38
C SER A 58 18.92 -0.60 -8.69
N LYS A 59 19.17 -1.78 -8.10
CA LYS A 59 20.36 -2.59 -8.36
C LYS A 59 19.96 -4.04 -8.59
N HIS A 60 20.31 -4.58 -9.75
CA HIS A 60 19.98 -5.94 -10.14
C HIS A 60 21.20 -6.87 -9.94
N ASP A 61 20.96 -8.14 -9.62
CA ASP A 61 22.00 -9.19 -9.48
C ASP A 61 22.60 -9.67 -10.82
N GLY A 62 22.39 -8.92 -11.90
CA GLY A 62 22.94 -9.12 -13.23
C GLY A 62 22.75 -7.86 -14.07
N LYS A 63 23.49 -7.73 -15.18
CA LYS A 63 23.54 -6.47 -15.95
C LYS A 63 22.44 -6.32 -16.99
N ARG A 64 21.89 -7.42 -17.52
CA ARG A 64 21.04 -7.41 -18.71
C ARG A 64 19.63 -7.92 -18.47
N ILE A 65 18.67 -7.32 -19.16
CA ILE A 65 17.31 -7.83 -19.32
C ILE A 65 17.28 -8.95 -20.38
N ASP A 66 16.15 -9.65 -20.50
CA ASP A 66 15.99 -10.80 -21.40
C ASP A 66 16.22 -10.46 -22.89
N THR A 67 16.05 -9.20 -23.27
CA THR A 67 16.33 -8.70 -24.64
C THR A 67 17.83 -8.49 -24.90
N GLY A 68 18.68 -8.54 -23.87
CA GLY A 68 20.12 -8.30 -23.95
C GLY A 68 20.56 -6.86 -23.67
N GLU A 69 19.61 -5.93 -23.48
CA GLU A 69 19.89 -4.55 -23.06
C GLU A 69 20.27 -4.47 -21.57
N ASP A 70 20.96 -3.41 -21.16
CA ASP A 70 21.31 -3.20 -19.77
C ASP A 70 20.12 -2.67 -18.95
N TYR A 71 20.03 -3.02 -17.67
CA TYR A 71 18.99 -2.47 -16.79
C TYR A 71 19.14 -0.96 -16.60
N ASN A 72 18.01 -0.26 -16.66
CA ASN A 72 17.91 1.11 -16.18
C ASN A 72 17.87 1.13 -14.64
N GLU A 73 19.02 1.41 -14.01
CA GLU A 73 19.19 1.50 -12.56
C GLU A 73 18.66 2.81 -11.95
N PHE A 74 18.32 3.80 -12.79
CA PHE A 74 17.69 5.03 -12.34
C PHE A 74 16.22 5.05 -12.75
N ASN A 75 15.31 4.93 -11.79
CA ASN A 75 13.88 4.74 -12.02
C ASN A 75 13.08 5.98 -11.57
N PRO A 76 13.23 7.13 -12.25
CA PRO A 76 12.54 8.37 -11.86
C PRO A 76 11.03 8.17 -11.90
N GLY A 77 10.33 8.82 -10.97
CA GLY A 77 8.90 8.66 -10.83
C GLY A 77 8.29 9.56 -9.78
N LEU A 78 6.96 9.57 -9.75
CA LEU A 78 6.15 10.31 -8.81
C LEU A 78 4.99 9.44 -8.35
N GLY A 79 4.72 9.46 -7.06
CA GLY A 79 3.59 8.76 -6.48
C GLY A 79 3.13 9.39 -5.19
N TYR A 80 2.03 8.85 -4.69
CA TYR A 80 1.44 9.22 -3.42
C TYR A 80 1.32 7.97 -2.57
N GLU A 81 1.69 8.06 -1.29
CA GLU A 81 1.45 7.01 -0.29
C GLU A 81 0.60 7.57 0.84
N HIS A 82 -0.51 6.90 1.13
CA HIS A 82 -1.46 7.26 2.16
C HIS A 82 -1.44 6.22 3.29
N PRO A 83 -1.16 6.61 4.55
CA PRO A 83 -1.33 5.72 5.70
C PRO A 83 -2.82 5.46 5.95
N VAL A 84 -3.21 4.19 5.98
CA VAL A 84 -4.57 3.76 6.31
C VAL A 84 -4.71 3.58 7.82
N ASP A 85 -3.81 2.80 8.41
CA ASP A 85 -3.70 2.58 9.85
C ASP A 85 -2.23 2.61 10.31
N GLU A 86 -1.97 2.23 11.56
CA GLU A 86 -0.62 2.20 12.12
C GLU A 86 0.31 1.22 11.38
N ASN A 87 -0.25 0.18 10.78
CA ASN A 87 0.48 -0.91 10.13
C ASN A 87 0.28 -0.94 8.60
N TRP A 88 -0.73 -0.26 8.06
CA TRP A 88 -1.05 -0.27 6.64
C TRP A 88 -0.88 1.09 5.97
N SER A 89 -0.29 1.09 4.78
CA SER A 89 -0.37 2.21 3.84
C SER A 89 -0.66 1.70 2.42
N VAL A 90 -1.21 2.57 1.59
CA VAL A 90 -1.46 2.31 0.16
C VAL A 90 -0.78 3.37 -0.68
N SER A 91 -0.30 2.99 -1.86
CA SER A 91 0.36 3.91 -2.78
C SER A 91 -0.08 3.72 -4.22
N ALA A 92 -0.07 4.80 -4.98
CA ALA A 92 -0.24 4.78 -6.42
C ALA A 92 0.68 5.81 -7.07
N GLY A 93 1.11 5.55 -8.30
CA GLY A 93 1.98 6.47 -9.02
C GLY A 93 2.43 5.97 -10.38
N VAL A 94 3.42 6.67 -10.92
CA VAL A 94 4.08 6.38 -12.19
C VAL A 94 5.59 6.52 -12.06
N PHE A 95 6.34 5.63 -12.69
CA PHE A 95 7.80 5.69 -12.74
C PHE A 95 8.32 5.09 -14.04
N GLN A 96 9.59 5.34 -14.35
CA GLN A 96 10.29 4.66 -15.43
C GLN A 96 10.93 3.38 -14.90
N ASN A 97 10.48 2.22 -15.39
CA ASN A 97 10.96 0.93 -14.94
C ASN A 97 12.38 0.61 -15.41
N SER A 98 12.86 -0.56 -15.01
CA SER A 98 14.22 -1.02 -15.32
C SER A 98 14.43 -1.42 -16.80
N HIS A 99 13.36 -1.48 -17.60
CA HIS A 99 13.39 -1.61 -19.06
C HIS A 99 13.24 -0.24 -19.75
N ALA A 100 13.42 0.86 -19.00
CA ALA A 100 13.27 2.23 -19.45
C ALA A 100 11.86 2.60 -19.98
N LYS A 101 10.81 1.87 -19.59
CA LYS A 101 9.41 2.15 -19.97
C LYS A 101 8.64 2.82 -18.84
N ALA A 102 7.64 3.63 -19.19
CA ALA A 102 6.70 4.17 -18.21
C ALA A 102 5.83 3.05 -17.62
N SER A 103 5.77 2.99 -16.29
CA SER A 103 5.03 2.00 -15.51
C SER A 103 4.14 2.71 -14.51
N PHE A 104 2.85 2.41 -14.57
CA PHE A 104 1.89 2.78 -13.55
C PHE A 104 1.83 1.69 -12.49
N TYR A 105 1.59 2.09 -11.25
CA TYR A 105 1.47 1.14 -10.15
C TYR A 105 0.39 1.51 -9.15
N VAL A 106 -0.10 0.45 -8.49
CA VAL A 106 -0.79 0.52 -7.20
C VAL A 106 -0.15 -0.49 -6.27
N ALA A 107 0.03 -0.14 -5.00
CA ALA A 107 0.67 -0.98 -4.01
C ALA A 107 0.05 -0.80 -2.62
N ALA A 108 0.17 -1.82 -1.79
CA ALA A 108 -0.14 -1.78 -0.37
C ALA A 108 1.09 -2.24 0.42
N PHE A 109 1.27 -1.66 1.59
CA PHE A 109 2.38 -1.91 2.50
C PHE A 109 1.80 -2.36 3.83
N ARG A 110 2.37 -3.42 4.40
CA ARG A 110 2.03 -3.91 5.73
C ARG A 110 3.28 -3.99 6.58
N GLN A 111 3.34 -3.20 7.64
CA GLN A 111 4.29 -3.38 8.72
C GLN A 111 3.98 -4.67 9.48
N LEU A 112 5.01 -5.47 9.73
CA LEU A 112 4.91 -6.70 10.52
C LEU A 112 5.54 -6.53 11.90
N PHE A 113 6.66 -5.81 11.97
CA PHE A 113 7.38 -5.53 13.21
C PHE A 113 8.28 -4.29 13.05
N GLY A 114 8.72 -3.73 14.17
CA GLY A 114 9.58 -2.55 14.22
C GLY A 114 9.03 -1.44 15.11
N THR A 115 9.55 -0.24 14.92
CA THR A 115 9.14 0.99 15.62
C THR A 115 8.47 1.95 14.65
N GLN A 116 7.98 3.10 15.12
CA GLN A 116 7.42 4.11 14.21
C GLN A 116 8.45 4.61 13.17
N GLN A 117 9.73 4.68 13.54
CA GLN A 117 10.79 5.18 12.66
C GLN A 117 11.41 4.08 11.77
N TYR A 118 11.49 2.84 12.27
CA TYR A 118 12.13 1.71 11.60
C TYR A 118 11.14 0.57 11.45
N ARG A 119 10.59 0.36 10.26
CA ARG A 119 9.52 -0.62 10.02
C ARG A 119 9.98 -1.70 9.07
N PHE A 120 9.76 -2.94 9.45
CA PHE A 120 9.98 -4.10 8.60
C PHE A 120 8.64 -4.73 8.26
N GLY A 121 8.49 -5.12 7.01
CA GLY A 121 7.22 -5.64 6.54
C GLY A 121 7.29 -6.17 5.13
N VAL A 122 6.13 -6.12 4.49
CA VAL A 122 5.94 -6.57 3.11
C VAL A 122 5.17 -5.52 2.34
N SER A 123 5.45 -5.42 1.04
CA SER A 123 4.64 -4.66 0.10
C SER A 123 4.18 -5.59 -1.01
N GLY A 124 2.98 -5.34 -1.51
CA GLY A 124 2.43 -6.04 -2.67
C GLY A 124 1.79 -5.04 -3.61
N GLY A 125 1.90 -5.27 -4.92
CA GLY A 125 1.37 -4.32 -5.88
C GLY A 125 1.20 -4.89 -7.28
N LEU A 126 0.61 -4.06 -8.13
CA LEU A 126 0.40 -4.32 -9.55
C LEU A 126 1.12 -3.24 -10.36
N PHE A 127 1.88 -3.66 -11.37
CA PHE A 127 2.76 -2.79 -12.16
C PHE A 127 2.50 -3.01 -13.65
N THR A 128 2.47 -1.95 -14.45
CA THR A 128 2.34 -2.05 -15.92
C THR A 128 3.68 -1.86 -16.62
N GLY A 129 3.73 -1.97 -17.96
CA GLY A 129 4.89 -1.53 -18.75
C GLY A 129 6.01 -2.56 -18.96
N TYR A 130 5.72 -3.85 -18.73
CA TYR A 130 6.64 -4.95 -19.00
C TYR A 130 6.22 -5.73 -20.26
N GLU A 131 7.19 -6.16 -21.07
CA GLU A 131 6.90 -6.83 -22.36
C GLU A 131 6.25 -8.21 -22.19
N TYR A 132 6.55 -8.90 -21.08
CA TYR A 132 6.06 -10.25 -20.82
C TYR A 132 4.65 -10.30 -20.21
N ALA A 133 4.08 -9.17 -19.77
CA ALA A 133 2.72 -9.07 -19.23
C ALA A 133 2.23 -7.62 -19.13
N SER A 134 0.95 -7.38 -19.47
CA SER A 134 0.33 -6.05 -19.32
C SER A 134 0.23 -5.58 -17.86
N VAL A 135 0.11 -6.51 -16.92
CA VAL A 135 0.11 -6.27 -15.47
C VAL A 135 0.98 -7.34 -14.81
N VAL A 136 1.93 -6.89 -13.99
CA VAL A 136 2.84 -7.72 -13.23
C VAL A 136 2.51 -7.59 -11.75
N PRO A 137 2.04 -8.66 -11.09
CA PRO A 137 1.91 -8.66 -9.64
C PRO A 137 3.28 -8.80 -8.97
N SER A 138 3.45 -8.16 -7.82
CA SER A 138 4.66 -8.30 -7.01
C SER A 138 4.33 -8.48 -5.53
N LEU A 139 5.28 -9.11 -4.84
CA LEU A 139 5.33 -9.20 -3.39
C LEU A 139 6.79 -9.07 -2.96
N MET A 140 7.09 -8.11 -2.11
CA MET A 140 8.46 -7.72 -1.77
C MET A 140 8.61 -7.58 -0.26
N PRO A 141 9.61 -8.23 0.37
CA PRO A 141 10.11 -7.79 1.66
C PRO A 141 10.47 -6.30 1.58
N THR A 142 10.01 -5.53 2.56
CA THR A 142 10.11 -4.08 2.57
C THR A 142 10.61 -3.60 3.91
N PHE A 143 11.60 -2.70 3.88
CA PHE A 143 12.05 -1.94 5.04
C PHE A 143 11.73 -0.46 4.80
N MET A 144 11.16 0.20 5.79
CA MET A 144 10.75 1.59 5.70
C MET A 144 11.41 2.37 6.83
N TYR A 145 12.00 3.50 6.49
CA TYR A 145 12.58 4.44 7.42
C TYR A 145 11.84 5.77 7.31
N GLU A 146 11.30 6.30 8.40
CA GLU A 146 10.56 7.56 8.39
C GLU A 146 10.96 8.45 9.55
N LYS A 147 11.40 9.67 9.26
CA LYS A 147 11.78 10.67 10.25
C LYS A 147 11.36 12.07 9.83
N ASP A 148 10.59 12.75 10.67
CA ASP A 148 10.11 14.11 10.46
C ASP A 148 9.40 14.30 9.12
N ARG A 149 10.05 14.96 8.14
CA ARG A 149 9.54 15.18 6.79
C ARG A 149 10.05 14.19 5.75
N TRP A 150 11.00 13.33 6.11
CA TRP A 150 11.72 12.48 5.17
C TRP A 150 11.45 11.00 5.45
N GLY A 151 11.39 10.21 4.39
CA GLY A 151 11.33 8.76 4.51
C GLY A 151 11.99 8.04 3.34
N LEU A 152 12.29 6.77 3.54
CA LEU A 152 12.84 5.87 2.54
C LEU A 152 12.09 4.55 2.59
N ASN A 153 11.73 4.02 1.42
CA ASN A 153 11.34 2.63 1.28
C ASN A 153 12.50 1.87 0.62
N PHE A 154 12.84 0.72 1.18
CA PHE A 154 13.79 -0.24 0.65
C PHE A 154 13.04 -1.52 0.31
N PHE A 155 13.14 -1.97 -0.93
CA PHE A 155 12.49 -3.17 -1.40
C PHE A 155 13.51 -4.19 -1.84
N TYR A 156 13.21 -5.45 -1.57
CA TYR A 156 13.85 -6.57 -2.23
C TYR A 156 12.83 -7.25 -3.13
N ALA A 157 13.03 -7.18 -4.45
CA ALA A 157 12.23 -7.88 -5.42
C ALA A 157 12.94 -9.21 -5.79
N PRO A 158 12.38 -10.37 -5.40
CA PRO A 158 12.94 -11.65 -5.80
C PRO A 158 12.81 -11.87 -7.30
N SER A 159 13.75 -12.64 -7.87
CA SER A 159 13.70 -13.03 -9.28
C SER A 159 12.42 -13.80 -9.60
N ILE A 160 11.79 -13.46 -10.72
CA ILE A 160 10.61 -14.18 -11.22
C ILE A 160 11.05 -15.25 -12.21
N LYS A 161 10.46 -16.44 -12.11
CA LYS A 161 10.60 -17.51 -13.09
C LYS A 161 9.25 -17.79 -13.74
N ARG A 162 9.25 -18.00 -15.06
CA ARG A 162 8.09 -18.42 -15.84
C ARG A 162 8.49 -19.60 -16.72
N ASP A 163 7.72 -20.68 -16.65
CA ASP A 163 8.00 -21.93 -17.39
C ASP A 163 9.43 -22.45 -17.20
N GLY A 164 9.95 -22.32 -15.97
CA GLY A 164 11.32 -22.71 -15.61
C GLY A 164 12.42 -21.73 -16.02
N LYS A 165 12.11 -20.70 -16.81
CA LYS A 165 13.06 -19.66 -17.25
C LYS A 165 13.00 -18.43 -16.34
N LYS A 166 14.15 -17.88 -15.97
CA LYS A 166 14.25 -16.59 -15.25
C LYS A 166 13.81 -15.48 -16.21
N VAL A 167 12.86 -14.65 -15.79
CA VAL A 167 12.32 -13.50 -16.57
C VAL A 167 12.54 -12.16 -15.86
N SER A 168 13.13 -12.20 -14.66
CA SER A 168 13.52 -11.01 -13.88
C SER A 168 14.63 -11.35 -12.90
N ASN A 169 15.51 -10.40 -12.62
CA ASN A 169 16.61 -10.51 -11.69
C ASN A 169 16.23 -10.17 -10.24
N ASN A 170 17.02 -10.66 -9.28
CA ASN A 170 16.86 -10.19 -7.92
C ASN A 170 17.27 -8.72 -7.89
N THR A 171 16.45 -7.89 -7.26
CA THR A 171 16.61 -6.44 -7.33
C THR A 171 16.45 -5.80 -5.96
N VAL A 172 17.35 -4.90 -5.61
CA VAL A 172 17.18 -3.98 -4.48
C VAL A 172 16.74 -2.63 -5.03
N ILE A 173 15.70 -2.04 -4.43
CA ILE A 173 15.13 -0.76 -4.87
C ILE A 173 15.08 0.18 -3.67
N VAL A 174 15.44 1.44 -3.88
CA VAL A 174 15.34 2.51 -2.86
C VAL A 174 14.46 3.62 -3.40
N GLN A 175 13.42 4.00 -2.67
CA GLN A 175 12.49 5.07 -3.01
C GLN A 175 12.50 6.15 -1.93
N LEU A 176 12.50 7.41 -2.33
CA LEU A 176 12.45 8.56 -1.43
C LEU A 176 11.00 8.97 -1.15
N LYS A 177 10.74 9.40 0.08
CA LYS A 177 9.44 9.91 0.54
C LYS A 177 9.59 11.28 1.18
N VAL A 178 8.63 12.16 0.91
CA VAL A 178 8.52 13.48 1.53
C VAL A 178 7.11 13.68 2.06
N ARG A 179 6.98 13.97 3.36
CA ARG A 179 5.69 14.22 4.03
C ARG A 179 5.24 15.66 3.81
N PHE A 180 3.94 15.87 3.66
CA PHE A 180 3.30 17.19 3.56
C PHE A 180 2.29 17.42 4.68
#